data_AF-A0A9P4G7N0-F1
#
_entry.id   AF-A0A9P4G7N0-F1
#
_cell.length_a   1.000
_cell.length_b   1.000
_cell.length_c   1.000
_cell.angle_alpha   90.00
_cell.angle_beta   90.00
_cell.angle_gamma   90.00
#
_symmetry.space_group_name_H-M   'P 1'
#
loop_
_entity.id
_entity.type
_entity.pdbx_description
1 polymer ?
#
loop_
_entity_poly.entity_id
_entity_poly.type
_entity_poly.pdbx_seq_one_letter_code
_entity_poly.pdbx_strand_id
1 'polypeptide(L)'
;MDSWLLSGFAIQHCIASGLLGPTTGLDSSLNNHGLDRFCVWNHLRLTHLHYCVGTRRKASIDRDDIERCRVILRLDYATNFESRMVTEIFLY
;
A
#
# COMPACT_ATOMS: atom_id res chain seq x y z
N MET A 1 17.66 0.25 -14.92
CA MET A 1 16.32 -0.37 -14.78
C MET A 1 15.33 0.76 -14.52
N ASP A 2 14.14 0.77 -15.15
CA ASP A 2 13.19 1.88 -14.94
C ASP A 2 12.40 1.71 -13.63
N SER A 3 12.10 2.83 -12.96
CA SER A 3 11.47 2.82 -11.63
C SER A 3 10.00 2.40 -11.63
N TRP A 4 9.27 2.57 -12.73
CA TRP A 4 7.92 2.04 -12.89
C TRP A 4 7.94 0.51 -12.93
N LEU A 5 8.88 -0.08 -13.68
CA LEU A 5 9.06 -1.52 -13.77
C LEU A 5 9.50 -2.11 -12.42
N LEU A 6 10.46 -1.46 -11.76
CA LEU A 6 10.96 -1.89 -10.45
C LEU A 6 9.86 -1.87 -9.38
N SER A 7 9.07 -0.79 -9.31
CA SER A 7 7.95 -0.70 -8.36
C SER A 7 6.84 -1.71 -8.67
N GLY A 8 6.57 -1.98 -9.95
CA GLY A 8 5.65 -3.04 -10.37
C GLY A 8 6.11 -4.43 -9.90
N PHE A 9 7.39 -4.76 -10.08
CA PHE A 9 7.95 -6.03 -9.60
C PHE A 9 7.90 -6.14 -8.08
N ALA A 10 8.17 -5.06 -7.34
CA ALA A 10 8.08 -5.07 -5.88
C ALA A 10 6.65 -5.36 -5.40
N ILE A 11 5.63 -4.79 -6.06
CA ILE A 11 4.22 -5.08 -5.76
C ILE A 11 3.91 -6.56 -6.04
N GLN A 12 4.27 -7.06 -7.22
CA GLN A 12 4.03 -8.46 -7.59
C GLN A 12 4.71 -9.43 -6.62
N HIS A 13 5.93 -9.13 -6.22
CA HIS A 13 6.65 -9.91 -5.22
C HIS A 13 5.93 -9.89 -3.87
N CYS A 14 5.49 -8.72 -3.37
CA CYS A 14 4.75 -8.63 -2.11
C CYS A 14 3.46 -9.46 -2.12
N ILE A 15 2.75 -9.48 -3.25
CA ILE A 15 1.55 -10.31 -3.45
C ILE A 15 1.93 -11.79 -3.44
N ALA A 16 2.91 -12.19 -4.25
CA ALA A 16 3.33 -13.58 -4.40
C ALA A 16 3.90 -14.17 -3.10
N SER A 17 4.65 -13.39 -2.32
CA SER A 17 5.19 -13.81 -1.03
C SER A 17 4.13 -13.93 0.07
N GLY A 18 2.89 -13.52 -0.18
CA GLY A 18 1.87 -13.43 0.87
C GLY A 18 2.26 -12.43 1.95
N LEU A 19 3.13 -11.44 1.62
CA LEU A 19 3.67 -10.48 2.57
C LEU A 19 2.55 -9.63 3.18
N LEU A 20 1.30 -9.68 2.73
CA LEU A 20 0.15 -9.00 3.34
C LEU A 20 -0.95 -9.89 3.92
N GLY A 21 -0.86 -11.20 3.71
CA GLY A 21 -1.74 -12.20 4.31
C GLY A 21 -3.23 -12.00 4.00
N PRO A 22 -4.08 -12.95 4.38
CA PRO A 22 -5.52 -12.75 4.37
C PRO A 22 -5.87 -11.66 5.40
N THR A 23 -6.58 -10.61 4.95
CA THR A 23 -7.17 -9.57 5.83
C THR A 23 -8.47 -10.04 6.50
N THR A 24 -8.86 -11.29 6.28
CA THR A 24 -10.03 -11.93 6.88
C THR A 24 -9.75 -12.17 8.37
N GLY A 25 -10.12 -11.19 9.19
CA GLY A 25 -9.86 -11.19 10.63
C GLY A 25 -9.01 -10.00 11.02
N LEU A 26 -9.56 -8.79 10.83
CA LEU A 26 -9.00 -7.59 11.46
C LEU A 26 -9.41 -7.62 12.95
N ASP A 27 -8.93 -8.63 13.68
CA ASP A 27 -9.09 -8.68 15.11
C ASP A 27 -8.22 -7.58 15.71
N SER A 28 -8.82 -6.86 16.64
CA SER A 28 -8.35 -5.69 17.37
C SER A 28 -7.07 -5.88 18.21
N SER A 29 -6.27 -6.92 17.90
CA SER A 29 -5.00 -7.21 18.55
C SER A 29 -3.79 -7.05 17.62
N LEU A 30 -3.95 -6.35 16.48
CA LEU A 30 -2.83 -6.09 15.58
C LEU A 30 -1.73 -5.35 16.35
N ASN A 31 -0.66 -6.08 16.63
CA ASN A 31 0.56 -5.65 17.28
C ASN A 31 1.35 -4.72 16.32
N ASN A 32 2.41 -4.03 16.78
CA ASN A 32 3.22 -3.11 15.96
C ASN A 32 3.62 -3.67 14.57
N HIS A 33 3.86 -4.98 14.47
CA HIS A 33 4.15 -5.68 13.21
C HIS A 33 3.07 -5.54 12.12
N GLY A 34 1.81 -5.32 12.50
CA GLY A 34 0.71 -5.04 11.58
C GLY A 34 0.84 -3.68 10.92
N LEU A 35 1.21 -2.65 11.69
CA LEU A 35 1.43 -1.29 11.17
C LEU A 35 2.48 -1.32 10.06
N ASP A 36 3.67 -1.88 10.36
CA ASP A 36 4.81 -1.86 9.46
C ASP A 36 4.46 -2.47 8.11
N ARG A 37 3.72 -3.59 8.14
CA ARG A 37 3.25 -4.31 6.97
C ARG A 37 2.34 -3.46 6.09
N PHE A 38 1.34 -2.82 6.70
CA PHE A 38 0.43 -1.93 5.96
C PHE A 38 1.14 -0.66 5.48
N CYS A 39 2.09 -0.13 6.26
CA CYS A 39 2.87 1.04 5.90
C CYS A 39 3.74 0.76 4.67
N VAL A 40 4.45 -0.37 4.65
CA VAL A 40 5.23 -0.81 3.48
C VAL A 40 4.33 -0.99 2.25
N TRP A 41 3.15 -1.60 2.41
CA TRP A 41 2.21 -1.76 1.30
C TRP A 41 1.75 -0.43 0.73
N ASN A 42 1.28 0.46 1.59
CA ASN A 42 0.80 1.79 1.19
C ASN A 42 1.94 2.58 0.54
N HIS A 43 3.15 2.49 1.07
CA HIS A 43 4.31 3.18 0.50
C HIS A 43 4.68 2.67 -0.89
N LEU A 44 4.64 1.35 -1.11
CA LEU A 44 4.87 0.75 -2.43
C LEU A 44 3.79 1.16 -3.44
N ARG A 45 2.52 1.18 -3.04
CA ARG A 45 1.40 1.61 -3.90
C ARG A 45 1.51 3.08 -4.28
N LEU A 46 1.77 3.95 -3.30
CA LEU A 46 1.99 5.38 -3.54
C LEU A 46 3.18 5.62 -4.47
N THR A 47 4.29 4.94 -4.23
CA THR A 47 5.49 5.02 -5.09
C THR A 47 5.19 4.59 -6.52
N HIS A 48 4.46 3.49 -6.71
CA HIS A 48 4.08 3.04 -8.05
C HIS A 48 3.13 4.02 -8.74
N LEU A 49 2.17 4.62 -8.03
CA LEU A 49 1.27 5.65 -8.57
C LEU A 49 2.07 6.88 -9.04
N HIS A 50 3.02 7.37 -8.25
CA HIS A 50 3.91 8.46 -8.63
C HIS A 50 4.64 8.18 -9.94
N TYR A 51 5.20 6.98 -10.09
CA TYR A 51 5.87 6.60 -11.34
C TYR A 51 4.91 6.42 -12.50
N CYS A 52 3.71 5.87 -12.28
CA CYS A 52 2.69 5.73 -13.32
C CYS A 52 2.28 7.09 -13.87
N VAL A 53 1.97 8.05 -13.00
CA VAL A 53 1.61 9.42 -13.41
C VAL A 53 2.78 10.12 -14.08
N GLY A 54 3.97 10.07 -13.49
CA GLY A 54 5.17 10.72 -14.03
C GLY A 54 5.61 10.18 -15.39
N THR A 55 5.38 8.88 -15.65
CA THR A 55 5.76 8.22 -16.91
C THR A 55 4.59 8.04 -17.89
N ARG A 56 3.38 8.49 -17.54
CA ARG A 56 2.13 8.27 -18.28
C ARG A 56 1.85 6.80 -18.59
N ARG A 57 2.20 5.91 -17.65
CA ARG A 57 1.97 4.47 -17.77
C ARG A 57 0.79 4.06 -16.90
N LYS A 58 0.10 3.00 -17.32
CA LYS A 58 -1.04 2.45 -16.57
C LYS A 58 -0.56 1.88 -15.24
N ALA A 59 -1.24 2.24 -14.17
CA ALA A 59 -1.06 1.62 -12.87
C ALA A 59 -1.71 0.24 -12.84
N SER A 60 -0.98 -0.77 -12.35
CA SER A 60 -1.54 -2.10 -12.07
C SER A 60 -2.09 -2.13 -10.64
N ILE A 61 -3.00 -1.21 -10.34
CA ILE A 61 -3.65 -1.05 -9.04
C ILE A 61 -5.15 -0.96 -9.30
N ASP A 62 -5.94 -1.79 -8.63
CA ASP A 62 -7.39 -1.74 -8.72
C ASP A 62 -8.02 -0.92 -7.58
N ARG A 63 -9.35 -0.78 -7.62
CA ARG A 63 -10.07 -0.02 -6.61
C ARG A 63 -10.06 -0.70 -5.24
N ASP A 64 -10.00 -2.03 -5.21
CA ASP A 64 -9.99 -2.80 -3.97
C ASP A 64 -8.64 -2.69 -3.26
N ASP A 65 -7.55 -2.59 -4.03
CA ASP A 65 -6.20 -2.29 -3.58
C ASP A 65 -6.13 -0.91 -2.90
N ILE A 66 -6.76 0.09 -3.51
CA ILE A 66 -6.86 1.46 -2.96
C ILE A 66 -7.68 1.44 -1.67
N GLU A 67 -8.82 0.75 -1.67
CA GLU A 67 -9.68 0.62 -0.49
C GLU A 67 -8.93 -0.01 0.69
N ARG A 68 -8.13 -1.05 0.41
CA ARG A 68 -7.32 -1.76 1.40
C ARG A 68 -6.31 -0.84 2.08
N CYS A 69 -5.85 0.21 1.42
CA CYS A 69 -4.89 1.15 2.01
C CYS A 69 -5.46 1.87 3.25
N ARG A 70 -6.80 2.00 3.37
CA ARG A 70 -7.46 2.62 4.52
C ARG A 70 -7.42 1.80 5.80
N VAL A 71 -7.11 0.51 5.71
CA VAL A 71 -7.09 -0.39 6.89
C VAL A 71 -6.12 0.12 7.95
N ILE A 72 -4.99 0.71 7.53
CA ILE A 72 -3.98 1.26 8.47
C ILE A 72 -4.56 2.36 9.37
N LEU A 73 -5.55 3.13 8.90
CA LEU A 73 -6.14 4.24 9.65
C LEU A 73 -7.07 3.78 10.78
N ARG A 74 -7.41 2.48 10.81
CA ARG A 74 -8.20 1.87 11.89
C ARG A 74 -7.34 1.37 13.04
N LEU A 75 -6.01 1.48 12.93
CA LEU A 75 -5.07 1.03 13.94
C LEU A 75 -4.79 2.17 14.92
N ASP A 76 -4.79 1.87 16.23
CA ASP A 76 -4.65 2.88 17.29
C ASP A 76 -3.32 3.66 17.26
N TYR A 77 -2.31 3.10 16.58
CA TYR A 77 -0.96 3.65 16.45
C TYR A 77 -0.73 4.34 15.09
N ALA A 78 -1.76 4.53 14.28
CA ALA A 78 -1.65 5.30 13.04
C ALA A 78 -1.35 6.77 13.34
N THR A 79 -0.32 7.32 12.71
CA THR A 79 0.08 8.71 12.88
C THR A 79 -0.39 9.57 11.70
N ASN A 80 -0.04 10.86 11.74
CA ASN A 80 -0.26 11.76 10.61
C ASN A 80 0.48 11.29 9.34
N PHE A 81 1.61 10.59 9.50
CA PHE A 81 2.38 10.06 8.37
C PHE A 81 1.56 9.05 7.55
N GLU A 82 0.98 8.04 8.20
CA GLU A 82 0.13 7.05 7.55
C GLU A 82 -1.13 7.68 6.95
N SER A 83 -1.72 8.65 7.67
CA SER A 83 -2.91 9.38 7.21
C SER A 83 -2.65 10.15 5.91
N ARG A 84 -1.52 10.82 5.81
CA ARG A 84 -1.12 11.54 4.59
C ARG A 84 -0.84 10.58 3.45
N MET A 85 -0.12 9.49 3.72
CA MET A 85 0.19 8.47 2.71
C MET A 85 -1.09 7.88 2.11
N VAL A 86 -2.07 7.50 2.94
CA VAL A 86 -3.36 7.00 2.45
C VAL A 86 -4.08 8.08 1.66
N THR A 87 -4.16 9.31 2.17
CA THR A 87 -4.83 10.41 1.46
C THR A 87 -4.23 10.65 0.09
N GLU A 88 -2.91 10.63 -0.04
CA GLU A 88 -2.22 10.80 -1.32
C GLU A 88 -2.53 9.67 -2.31
N ILE A 89 -2.64 8.41 -1.86
CA ILE A 89 -3.07 7.30 -2.71
C ILE A 89 -4.48 7.54 -3.26
N PHE A 90 -5.38 8.12 -2.46
CA PHE A 90 -6.76 8.43 -2.87
C PHE A 90 -6.91 9.64 -3.79
N LEU A 91 -5.85 10.42 -4.02
CA LEU A 91 -5.87 11.52 -4.99
C LEU A 91 -5.72 11.04 -6.45
N TYR A 92 -5.25 9.80 -6.65
CA TYR A 92 -5.07 9.17 -7.96
C TYR A 92 -6.30 8.37 -8.38
#